data_AF-A0A4C2E8R8-F1
#
_entry.id   AF-A0A4C2E8R8-F1
#
_cell.length_a   1.000
_cell.length_b   1.000
_cell.length_c   1.000
_cell.angle_alpha   90.00
_cell.angle_beta   90.00
_cell.angle_gamma   90.00
#
_symmetry.space_group_name_H-M   'P 1'
#
loop_
_entity.id
_entity.type
_entity.pdbx_description
1 polymer ?
#
loop_
_entity_poly.entity_id
_entity_poly.type
_entity_poly.pdbx_seq_one_letter_code
_entity_poly.pdbx_strand_id
1 'polypeptide(L)'
;MSSNVSQVHANDAVKSLLAKMLPASVQSAENNAQKIKQKQKGSKAQLIDRNLKRRVQLQELDVEKLKKRQSRIRRRELLKQRRSQEEIKELAELEVLERHRKEGKLTKKEKKYLNRLVNVNSERARSWELDEDEKEDLLELEKYILDKTTSANRVEKSQRRRNKKKQFSDKQKSVSPLMARRYPGLTPGLAPVDMSDEEESSEEEEEEMEN
;
A
#
# COMPACT_ATOMS: atom_id res chain seq x y z
N MET A 1 -39.09 -34.58 22.92
CA MET A 1 -39.60 -33.93 21.69
C MET A 1 -40.96 -34.49 21.21
N SER A 2 -41.55 -35.55 21.79
CA SER A 2 -42.84 -36.13 21.32
C SER A 2 -44.11 -35.49 21.93
N SER A 3 -43.99 -34.68 22.97
CA SER A 3 -45.12 -34.05 23.66
C SER A 3 -45.89 -33.07 22.78
N ASN A 4 -45.17 -32.26 21.98
CA ASN A 4 -45.78 -31.23 21.13
C ASN A 4 -46.64 -31.84 20.01
N VAL A 5 -46.20 -32.96 19.43
CA VAL A 5 -46.95 -33.64 18.34
C VAL A 5 -48.24 -34.24 18.89
N SER A 6 -48.18 -34.89 20.05
CA SER A 6 -49.36 -35.44 20.73
C SER A 6 -50.37 -34.34 21.10
N GLN A 7 -49.88 -33.21 21.61
CA GLN A 7 -50.73 -32.07 21.99
C GLN A 7 -51.41 -31.42 20.78
N VAL A 8 -50.72 -31.32 19.64
CA VAL A 8 -51.31 -30.82 18.39
C VAL A 8 -52.41 -31.76 17.89
N HIS A 9 -52.17 -33.08 17.91
CA HIS A 9 -53.19 -34.06 17.51
C HIS A 9 -54.42 -34.06 18.43
N ALA A 10 -54.22 -33.92 19.74
CA ALA A 10 -55.31 -33.80 20.71
C ALA A 10 -56.14 -32.53 20.49
N ASN A 11 -55.48 -31.39 20.25
CA ASN A 11 -56.15 -30.12 19.96
C ASN A 11 -56.97 -30.17 18.67
N ASP A 12 -56.45 -30.81 17.62
CA ASP A 12 -57.19 -30.97 16.36
C ASP A 12 -58.40 -31.90 16.51
N ALA A 13 -58.28 -32.97 17.32
CA ALA A 13 -59.40 -33.85 17.64
C ALA A 13 -60.51 -33.09 18.38
N VAL A 14 -60.15 -32.29 19.39
CA VAL A 14 -61.11 -31.46 20.15
C VAL A 14 -61.78 -30.42 19.26
N LYS A 15 -61.03 -29.73 18.39
CA LYS A 15 -61.59 -28.78 17.42
C LYS A 15 -62.59 -29.46 16.47
N SER A 16 -62.30 -30.68 16.03
CA SER A 16 -63.20 -31.46 15.17
C SER A 16 -64.49 -31.87 15.88
N LEU A 17 -64.41 -32.17 17.18
CA LEU A 17 -65.56 -32.53 18.00
C LEU A 17 -66.43 -31.30 18.28
N LEU A 18 -65.81 -30.18 18.66
CA LEU A 18 -66.49 -28.89 18.88
C LEU A 18 -67.20 -28.41 17.61
N ALA A 19 -66.57 -28.58 16.44
CA ALA A 19 -67.18 -28.26 15.15
C ALA A 19 -68.40 -29.10 14.82
N LYS A 20 -68.51 -30.32 15.36
CA LYS A 20 -69.70 -31.19 15.20
C LYS A 20 -70.79 -30.89 16.21
N MET A 21 -70.45 -30.41 17.41
CA MET A 21 -71.42 -30.12 18.46
C MET A 21 -71.98 -28.70 18.39
N LEU A 22 -71.27 -27.76 17.77
CA LEU A 22 -71.70 -26.37 17.61
C LEU A 22 -72.08 -26.10 16.15
N PRO A 23 -73.39 -26.01 15.81
CA PRO A 23 -73.86 -25.86 14.43
C PRO A 23 -73.45 -24.54 13.74
N ALA A 24 -72.72 -23.64 14.42
CA ALA A 24 -72.30 -22.35 13.89
C ALA A 24 -70.76 -22.16 13.78
N SER A 25 -69.92 -23.10 14.24
CA SER A 25 -68.46 -22.89 14.24
C SER A 25 -67.73 -23.30 12.94
N VAL A 26 -68.47 -23.73 11.90
CA VAL A 26 -67.90 -24.43 10.73
C VAL A 26 -67.53 -23.48 9.57
N GLN A 27 -67.86 -22.19 9.62
CA GLN A 27 -67.88 -21.39 8.39
C GLN A 27 -66.55 -20.76 7.92
N SER A 28 -65.47 -20.82 8.68
CA SER A 28 -64.29 -19.98 8.35
C SER A 28 -63.07 -20.69 7.75
N ALA A 29 -62.97 -22.03 7.79
CA ALA A 29 -61.74 -22.73 7.37
C ALA A 29 -61.91 -23.71 6.19
N GLU A 30 -63.10 -24.22 5.92
CA GLU A 30 -63.28 -25.32 4.96
C GLU A 30 -63.31 -24.87 3.49
N ASN A 31 -63.67 -23.62 3.22
CA ASN A 31 -63.90 -23.12 1.86
C ASN A 31 -62.63 -23.03 0.99
N ASN A 32 -61.44 -22.86 1.59
CA ASN A 32 -60.17 -22.77 0.86
C ASN A 32 -59.48 -24.13 0.67
N ALA A 33 -59.58 -25.03 1.65
CA ALA A 33 -58.97 -26.36 1.55
C ALA A 33 -59.69 -27.28 0.56
N GLN A 34 -61.00 -27.10 0.37
CA GLN A 34 -61.79 -27.90 -0.57
C GLN A 34 -61.48 -27.55 -2.04
N LYS A 35 -61.17 -26.29 -2.37
CA LYS A 35 -60.81 -25.85 -3.75
C LYS A 35 -59.49 -26.45 -4.26
N ILE A 36 -58.56 -26.78 -3.37
CA ILE A 36 -57.29 -27.43 -3.73
C ILE A 36 -57.48 -28.95 -3.91
N LYS A 37 -58.37 -29.58 -3.14
CA LYS A 37 -58.66 -31.02 -3.20
C LYS A 37 -59.42 -31.45 -4.46
N GLN A 38 -60.18 -30.56 -5.10
CA GLN A 38 -60.96 -30.88 -6.31
C GLN A 38 -60.12 -31.08 -7.58
N LYS A 39 -58.82 -30.72 -7.58
CA LYS A 39 -57.91 -30.98 -8.71
C LYS A 39 -57.27 -32.37 -8.70
N GLN A 40 -57.52 -33.19 -7.67
CA GLN A 40 -57.04 -34.58 -7.59
C GLN A 40 -58.20 -35.56 -7.76
N LYS A 41 -58.89 -35.53 -8.91
CA LYS A 41 -59.89 -36.54 -9.27
C LYS A 41 -59.16 -37.76 -9.85
N GLY A 42 -58.95 -38.77 -9.02
CA GLY A 42 -58.46 -40.10 -9.41
C GLY A 42 -58.73 -41.09 -8.29
N SER A 43 -58.85 -42.37 -8.62
CA SER A 43 -58.95 -43.43 -7.59
C SER A 43 -57.74 -43.36 -6.66
N LYS A 44 -57.89 -43.70 -5.37
CA LYS A 44 -56.78 -43.71 -4.40
C LYS A 44 -55.56 -44.48 -4.95
N ALA A 45 -55.80 -45.55 -5.70
CA ALA A 45 -54.75 -46.32 -6.38
C ALA A 45 -53.98 -45.50 -7.44
N GLN A 46 -54.67 -44.69 -8.25
CA GLN A 46 -54.03 -43.81 -9.24
C GLN A 46 -53.21 -42.69 -8.58
N LEU A 47 -53.67 -42.20 -7.42
CA LEU A 47 -52.96 -41.20 -6.64
C LEU A 47 -51.68 -41.77 -6.01
N ILE A 48 -51.74 -43.02 -5.54
CA ILE A 48 -50.59 -43.78 -5.05
C ILE A 48 -49.56 -44.01 -6.17
N ASP A 49 -49.99 -44.46 -7.36
CA ASP A 49 -49.11 -44.67 -8.52
C ASP A 49 -48.43 -43.36 -8.96
N ARG A 50 -49.18 -42.25 -9.05
CA ARG A 50 -48.60 -40.93 -9.38
C ARG A 50 -47.59 -40.46 -8.35
N ASN A 51 -47.84 -40.68 -7.06
CA ASN A 51 -46.91 -40.31 -6.00
C ASN A 51 -45.66 -41.20 -5.97
N LEU A 52 -45.79 -42.50 -6.25
CA LEU A 52 -44.67 -43.42 -6.40
C LEU A 52 -43.76 -43.01 -7.58
N LYS A 53 -44.33 -42.74 -8.75
CA LYS A 53 -43.59 -42.24 -9.92
C LYS A 53 -42.86 -40.93 -9.63
N ARG A 54 -43.52 -39.97 -8.98
CA ARG A 54 -42.89 -38.71 -8.56
C ARG A 54 -41.77 -38.91 -7.55
N ARG A 55 -41.93 -39.85 -6.60
CA ARG A 55 -40.89 -40.17 -5.62
C ARG A 55 -39.63 -40.71 -6.29
N VAL A 56 -39.78 -41.63 -7.25
CA VAL A 56 -38.64 -42.17 -8.02
C VAL A 56 -37.92 -41.05 -8.78
N GLN A 57 -38.66 -40.19 -9.48
CA GLN A 57 -38.09 -39.03 -10.19
C GLN A 57 -37.33 -38.07 -9.26
N LEU A 58 -37.89 -37.77 -8.08
CA LEU A 58 -37.21 -36.91 -7.10
C LEU A 58 -35.94 -37.57 -6.54
N GLN A 59 -35.98 -38.88 -6.26
CA GLN A 59 -34.82 -39.65 -5.84
C GLN A 59 -33.71 -39.65 -6.91
N GLU A 60 -34.06 -39.82 -8.18
CA GLU A 60 -33.11 -39.76 -9.30
C GLU A 60 -32.46 -38.37 -9.43
N LEU A 61 -33.25 -37.30 -9.38
CA LEU A 61 -32.75 -35.91 -9.41
C LEU A 61 -31.81 -35.62 -8.24
N ASP A 62 -32.10 -36.14 -7.05
CA ASP A 62 -31.25 -35.97 -5.88
C ASP A 62 -29.95 -36.78 -6.01
N VAL A 63 -30.00 -37.99 -6.58
CA VAL A 63 -28.80 -38.79 -6.87
C VAL A 63 -27.89 -38.07 -7.86
N GLU A 64 -28.42 -37.45 -8.91
CA GLU A 64 -27.61 -36.68 -9.86
C GLU A 64 -26.96 -35.46 -9.21
N LYS A 65 -27.71 -34.69 -8.40
CA LYS A 65 -27.16 -33.54 -7.66
C LYS A 65 -26.07 -33.98 -6.69
N LEU A 66 -26.27 -35.09 -5.98
CA LEU A 66 -25.27 -35.68 -5.09
C LEU A 66 -24.03 -36.12 -5.86
N LYS A 67 -24.18 -36.82 -7.00
CA LYS A 67 -23.06 -37.21 -7.87
C LYS A 67 -22.28 -36.00 -8.38
N LYS A 68 -22.96 -34.93 -8.83
CA LYS A 68 -22.31 -33.67 -9.27
C LYS A 68 -21.58 -32.97 -8.12
N ARG A 69 -22.14 -32.97 -6.91
CA ARG A 69 -21.47 -32.41 -5.72
C ARG A 69 -20.22 -33.22 -5.37
N GLN A 70 -20.34 -34.55 -5.33
CA GLN A 70 -19.22 -35.45 -5.06
C GLN A 70 -18.11 -35.32 -6.12
N SER A 71 -18.44 -35.23 -7.41
CA SER A 71 -17.43 -35.06 -8.47
C SER A 71 -16.70 -33.73 -8.35
N ARG A 72 -17.40 -32.64 -7.99
CA ARG A 72 -16.77 -31.33 -7.71
C ARG A 72 -15.83 -31.40 -6.50
N ILE A 73 -16.24 -32.08 -5.43
CA ILE A 73 -15.41 -32.27 -4.23
C ILE A 73 -14.15 -33.06 -4.60
N ARG A 74 -14.29 -34.22 -5.26
CA ARG A 74 -13.16 -35.04 -5.73
C ARG A 74 -12.21 -34.26 -6.64
N ARG A 75 -12.74 -33.45 -7.57
CA ARG A 75 -11.90 -32.61 -8.44
C ARG A 75 -11.11 -31.59 -7.64
N ARG A 76 -11.71 -30.94 -6.64
CA ARG A 76 -11.01 -30.00 -5.75
C ARG A 76 -9.93 -30.69 -4.93
N GLU A 77 -10.22 -31.88 -4.40
CA GLU A 77 -9.25 -32.69 -3.65
C GLU A 77 -8.06 -33.08 -4.53
N LEU A 78 -8.31 -33.57 -5.75
CA LEU A 78 -7.24 -33.89 -6.70
C LEU A 78 -6.39 -32.67 -7.07
N LEU A 79 -7.02 -31.51 -7.30
CA LEU A 79 -6.28 -30.28 -7.57
C LEU A 79 -5.44 -29.84 -6.37
N LYS A 80 -5.96 -29.98 -5.15
CA LYS A 80 -5.22 -29.69 -3.92
C LYS A 80 -4.02 -30.63 -3.76
N GLN A 81 -4.21 -31.92 -4.00
CA GLN A 81 -3.14 -32.91 -3.95
C GLN A 81 -2.06 -32.64 -5.00
N ARG A 82 -2.45 -32.27 -6.22
CA ARG A 82 -1.50 -31.88 -7.28
C ARG A 82 -0.67 -30.68 -6.88
N ARG A 83 -1.30 -29.62 -6.37
CA ARG A 83 -0.59 -28.43 -5.87
C ARG A 83 0.37 -28.77 -4.73
N SER A 84 -0.05 -29.58 -3.75
CA SER A 84 0.85 -29.99 -2.68
C SER A 84 2.03 -30.83 -3.18
N GLN A 85 1.83 -31.66 -4.21
CA GLN A 85 2.92 -32.41 -4.83
C GLN A 85 3.86 -31.51 -5.64
N GLU A 86 3.33 -30.50 -6.32
CA GLU A 86 4.10 -29.47 -7.01
C GLU A 86 4.95 -28.66 -6.01
N GLU A 87 4.36 -28.22 -4.89
CA GLU A 87 5.08 -27.53 -3.81
C GLU A 87 6.23 -28.38 -3.24
N ILE A 88 5.99 -29.67 -2.99
CA ILE A 88 7.04 -30.58 -2.50
C ILE A 88 8.17 -30.73 -3.54
N LYS A 89 7.83 -30.82 -4.83
CA LYS A 89 8.83 -30.90 -5.91
C LYS A 89 9.64 -29.62 -6.01
N GLU A 90 8.99 -28.45 -5.95
CA GLU A 90 9.66 -27.16 -5.97
C GLU A 90 10.62 -27.02 -4.78
N LEU A 91 10.21 -27.42 -3.57
CA LEU A 91 11.08 -27.42 -2.40
C LEU A 91 12.30 -28.34 -2.57
N ALA A 92 12.11 -29.54 -3.12
CA ALA A 92 13.21 -30.45 -3.40
C ALA A 92 14.16 -29.90 -4.48
N GLU A 93 13.63 -29.29 -5.53
CA GLU A 93 14.42 -28.63 -6.57
C GLU A 93 15.23 -27.46 -6.01
N LEU A 94 14.64 -26.66 -5.11
CA LEU A 94 15.35 -25.57 -4.42
C LEU A 94 16.49 -26.09 -3.56
N GLU A 95 16.26 -27.16 -2.80
CA GLU A 95 17.31 -27.76 -1.97
C GLU A 95 18.49 -28.26 -2.82
N VAL A 96 18.20 -28.92 -3.95
CA VAL A 96 19.23 -29.37 -4.90
C VAL A 96 19.99 -28.17 -5.48
N LEU A 97 19.28 -27.12 -5.91
CA LEU A 97 19.89 -25.89 -6.43
C LEU A 97 20.79 -25.21 -5.40
N GLU A 98 20.38 -25.15 -4.14
CA GLU A 98 21.18 -24.60 -3.07
C GLU A 98 22.46 -25.40 -2.83
N ARG A 99 22.37 -26.73 -2.84
CA ARG A 99 23.54 -27.62 -2.73
C ARG A 99 24.50 -27.41 -3.90
N HIS A 100 24.00 -27.44 -5.13
CA HIS A 100 24.82 -27.20 -6.33
C HIS A 100 25.46 -25.81 -6.35
N ARG A 101 24.76 -24.79 -5.85
CA ARG A 101 25.30 -23.44 -5.69
C ARG A 101 26.44 -23.39 -4.66
N LYS A 102 26.25 -24.01 -3.49
CA LYS A 102 27.28 -24.07 -2.43
C LYS A 102 28.54 -24.82 -2.88
N GLU A 103 28.37 -25.89 -3.65
CA GLU A 103 29.47 -26.68 -4.20
C GLU A 103 30.09 -26.08 -5.47
N GLY A 104 29.49 -25.03 -6.04
CA GLY A 104 29.92 -24.43 -7.31
C GLY A 104 29.66 -25.29 -8.56
N LYS A 105 28.93 -26.40 -8.45
CA LYS A 105 28.62 -27.37 -9.53
C LYS A 105 27.31 -27.07 -10.25
N LEU A 106 26.97 -25.80 -10.40
CA LEU A 106 25.71 -25.39 -11.00
C LEU A 106 25.67 -25.67 -12.50
N THR A 107 24.66 -26.41 -12.94
CA THR A 107 24.47 -26.82 -14.35
C THR A 107 24.08 -25.62 -15.22
N LYS A 108 24.36 -25.68 -16.54
CA LYS A 108 23.94 -24.62 -17.50
C LYS A 108 22.43 -24.34 -17.46
N LYS A 109 21.61 -25.38 -17.32
CA LYS A 109 20.14 -25.26 -17.21
C LYS A 109 19.73 -24.52 -15.94
N GLU A 110 20.33 -24.88 -14.81
CA GLU A 110 20.08 -24.27 -13.50
C GLU A 110 20.55 -22.80 -13.46
N LYS A 111 21.69 -22.48 -14.06
CA LYS A 111 22.15 -21.10 -14.27
C LYS A 111 21.15 -20.27 -15.06
N LYS A 112 20.64 -20.81 -16.18
CA LYS A 112 19.63 -20.14 -17.00
C LYS A 112 18.33 -19.92 -16.21
N TYR A 113 17.90 -20.91 -15.45
CA TYR A 113 16.73 -20.80 -14.58
C TYR A 113 16.90 -19.72 -13.52
N LEU A 114 18.03 -19.72 -12.80
CA LEU A 114 18.35 -18.71 -11.79
C LEU A 114 18.44 -17.30 -12.38
N ASN A 115 19.09 -17.12 -13.53
CA ASN A 115 19.13 -15.81 -14.20
C ASN A 115 17.73 -15.33 -14.58
N ARG A 116 16.87 -16.21 -15.09
CA ARG A 116 15.46 -15.85 -15.37
C ARG A 116 14.75 -15.43 -14.09
N LEU A 117 14.95 -16.16 -12.99
CA LEU A 117 14.32 -15.85 -11.71
C LEU A 117 14.83 -14.51 -11.13
N VAL A 118 16.14 -14.26 -11.23
CA VAL A 118 16.76 -12.98 -10.83
C VAL A 118 16.16 -11.84 -11.64
N ASN A 119 16.04 -11.96 -12.96
CA ASN A 119 15.49 -10.90 -13.81
C ASN A 119 14.02 -10.58 -13.43
N VAL A 120 13.17 -11.60 -13.28
CA VAL A 120 11.77 -11.41 -12.88
C VAL A 120 11.66 -10.77 -11.50
N ASN A 121 12.49 -11.22 -10.55
CA ASN A 121 12.49 -10.66 -9.20
C ASN A 121 13.06 -9.24 -9.17
N SER A 122 14.09 -8.93 -9.99
CA SER A 122 14.63 -7.58 -10.10
C SER A 122 13.66 -6.62 -10.74
N GLU A 123 12.92 -7.06 -11.77
CA GLU A 123 11.85 -6.27 -12.38
C GLU A 123 10.74 -6.00 -11.37
N ARG A 124 10.32 -7.01 -10.60
CA ARG A 124 9.30 -6.85 -9.56
C ARG A 124 9.76 -5.98 -8.38
N ALA A 125 11.04 -6.05 -8.01
CA ALA A 125 11.61 -5.18 -6.98
C ALA A 125 11.71 -3.74 -7.48
N ARG A 126 12.16 -3.57 -8.73
CA ARG A 126 12.28 -2.27 -9.39
C ARG A 126 10.93 -1.65 -9.72
N SER A 127 9.85 -2.44 -9.87
CA SER A 127 8.50 -1.90 -10.09
C SER A 127 7.91 -1.21 -8.85
N TRP A 128 8.59 -1.25 -7.70
CA TRP A 128 8.27 -0.42 -6.54
C TRP A 128 9.15 0.83 -6.46
N GLU A 129 10.19 0.92 -7.29
CA GLU A 129 10.97 2.15 -7.42
C GLU A 129 10.19 3.15 -8.27
N LEU A 130 10.43 4.43 -8.01
CA LEU A 130 9.88 5.53 -8.81
C LEU A 130 10.39 5.42 -10.25
N ASP A 131 9.57 5.87 -11.19
CA ASP A 131 9.98 6.00 -12.58
C ASP A 131 11.19 6.95 -12.67
N GLU A 132 12.03 6.76 -13.70
CA GLU A 132 13.31 7.45 -13.81
C GLU A 132 13.13 8.98 -13.82
N ASP A 133 12.06 9.48 -14.45
CA ASP A 133 11.71 10.90 -14.49
C ASP A 133 11.31 11.45 -13.11
N GLU A 134 10.47 10.74 -12.36
CA GLU A 134 10.06 11.14 -11.00
C GLU A 134 11.23 11.05 -10.00
N LYS A 135 12.18 10.14 -10.25
CA LYS A 135 13.38 9.97 -9.45
C LYS A 135 14.34 11.14 -9.62
N GLU A 136 14.47 11.70 -10.82
CA GLU A 136 15.29 12.91 -11.05
C GLU A 136 14.72 14.11 -10.29
N ASP A 137 13.40 14.35 -10.40
CA ASP A 137 12.72 15.43 -9.69
C ASP A 137 12.84 15.27 -8.16
N LEU A 138 12.67 14.04 -7.66
CA LEU A 138 12.81 13.76 -6.23
C LEU A 138 14.25 13.98 -5.76
N LEU A 139 15.25 13.57 -6.54
CA LEU A 139 16.67 13.78 -6.23
C LEU A 139 17.04 15.26 -6.22
N GLU A 140 16.48 16.06 -7.13
CA GLU A 140 16.68 17.51 -7.12
C GLU A 140 16.05 18.15 -5.87
N LEU A 141 14.83 17.75 -5.53
CA LEU A 141 14.15 18.22 -4.33
C LEU A 141 14.90 17.79 -3.06
N GLU A 142 15.39 16.56 -2.99
CA GLU A 142 16.18 16.05 -1.88
C GLU A 142 17.45 16.88 -1.70
N LYS A 143 18.21 17.12 -2.79
CA LYS A 143 19.40 17.97 -2.76
C LYS A 143 19.08 19.38 -2.30
N TYR A 144 18.00 19.96 -2.81
CA TYR A 144 17.55 21.30 -2.41
C TYR A 144 17.23 21.37 -0.91
N ILE A 145 16.55 20.36 -0.36
CA ILE A 145 16.26 20.28 1.07
C ILE A 145 17.56 20.08 1.85
N LEU A 146 18.46 19.20 1.42
CA LEU A 146 19.74 18.97 2.08
C LEU A 146 20.57 20.25 2.13
N ASP A 147 20.65 20.99 1.04
CA ASP A 147 21.39 22.26 0.96
C ASP A 147 20.81 23.31 1.92
N LYS A 148 19.50 23.33 2.10
CA LYS A 148 18.83 24.27 3.02
C LYS A 148 18.92 23.85 4.49
N THR A 149 18.88 22.56 4.77
CA THR A 149 18.81 22.02 6.14
C THR A 149 20.20 21.80 6.74
N THR A 150 21.19 21.45 5.93
CA THR A 150 22.55 21.23 6.41
C THR A 150 23.25 22.56 6.70
N SER A 151 23.91 22.63 7.84
CA SER A 151 24.73 23.79 8.23
C SER A 151 26.00 23.94 7.38
N ALA A 152 26.26 23.01 6.45
CA ALA A 152 27.40 23.00 5.54
C ALA A 152 27.53 24.34 4.78
N ASN A 153 26.41 24.90 4.31
CA ASN A 153 26.39 26.21 3.66
C ASN A 153 26.78 27.37 4.59
N ARG A 154 26.50 27.27 5.89
CA ARG A 154 26.98 28.24 6.90
C ARG A 154 28.47 28.04 7.18
N VAL A 155 28.95 26.80 7.19
CA VAL A 155 30.37 26.47 7.37
C VAL A 155 31.19 26.99 6.18
N GLU A 156 30.75 26.77 4.94
CA GLU A 156 31.39 27.33 3.75
C GLU A 156 31.41 28.85 3.76
N LYS A 157 30.29 29.52 4.09
CA LYS A 157 30.25 30.98 4.23
C LYS A 157 31.23 31.47 5.30
N SER A 158 31.32 30.77 6.42
CA SER A 158 32.25 31.09 7.51
C SER A 158 33.71 30.92 7.07
N GLN A 159 34.05 29.82 6.41
CA GLN A 159 35.38 29.56 5.87
C GLN A 159 35.76 30.59 4.80
N ARG A 160 34.86 30.93 3.87
CA ARG A 160 35.07 32.01 2.89
C ARG A 160 35.35 33.36 3.57
N ARG A 161 34.60 33.71 4.63
CA ARG A 161 34.86 34.93 5.42
C ARG A 161 36.22 34.91 6.10
N ARG A 162 36.60 33.78 6.71
CA ARG A 162 37.93 33.61 7.33
C ARG A 162 39.06 33.73 6.30
N ASN A 163 38.89 33.15 5.12
CA ASN A 163 39.88 33.22 4.05
C ASN A 163 40.00 34.64 3.47
N LYS A 164 38.89 35.37 3.29
CA LYS A 164 38.92 36.79 2.89
C LYS A 164 39.66 37.66 3.92
N LYS A 165 39.44 37.44 5.22
CA LYS A 165 40.18 38.15 6.28
C LYS A 165 41.67 37.86 6.24
N LYS A 166 42.06 36.58 6.06
CA LYS A 166 43.47 36.20 5.88
C LYS A 166 44.10 36.88 4.67
N GLN A 167 43.43 36.85 3.52
CA GLN A 167 43.90 37.53 2.30
C GLN A 167 44.05 39.04 2.49
N PHE A 168 43.16 39.69 3.26
CA PHE A 168 43.30 41.12 3.58
C PHE A 168 44.51 41.39 4.48
N SER A 169 44.71 40.60 5.54
CA SER A 169 45.89 40.75 6.41
C SER A 169 47.20 40.46 5.68
N ASP A 170 47.20 39.51 4.74
CA ASP A 170 48.39 39.19 3.96
C ASP A 170 48.69 40.28 2.92
N LYS A 171 47.66 40.94 2.35
CA LYS A 171 47.84 42.14 1.53
C LYS A 171 48.42 43.31 2.33
N GLN A 172 48.00 43.53 3.59
CA GLN A 172 48.62 44.55 4.44
C GLN A 172 50.09 44.23 4.76
N LYS A 173 50.45 42.96 4.93
CA LYS A 173 51.85 42.53 5.12
C LYS A 173 52.71 42.65 3.84
N SER A 174 52.08 42.64 2.66
CA SER A 174 52.78 42.84 1.39
C SER A 174 53.16 44.30 1.13
N VAL A 175 52.58 45.25 1.89
CA VAL A 175 53.14 46.60 1.98
C VAL A 175 54.45 46.48 2.76
N SER A 176 55.56 46.59 2.04
CA SER A 176 56.89 46.41 2.61
C SER A 176 57.05 47.26 3.88
N PRO A 177 57.46 46.67 5.02
CA PRO A 177 57.74 47.43 6.24
C PRO A 177 58.86 48.47 6.02
N LEU A 178 59.61 48.41 4.92
CA LEU A 178 60.55 49.46 4.52
C LEU A 178 59.85 50.74 4.03
N MET A 179 58.65 50.68 3.46
CA MET A 179 57.88 51.89 3.11
C MET A 179 57.27 52.53 4.36
N ALA A 180 56.75 51.74 5.30
CA ALA A 180 56.24 52.25 6.58
C ALA A 180 57.37 52.75 7.52
N ARG A 181 58.59 52.20 7.41
CA ARG A 181 59.77 52.64 8.19
C ARG A 181 60.50 53.84 7.62
N ARG A 182 60.21 54.30 6.40
CA ARG A 182 60.87 55.51 5.85
C ARG A 182 60.51 56.77 6.63
N TYR A 183 59.35 56.79 7.29
CA TYR A 183 58.93 57.89 8.17
C TYR A 183 58.30 57.33 9.45
N PRO A 184 59.11 56.86 10.42
CA PRO A 184 58.62 56.43 11.72
C PRO A 184 58.17 57.68 12.50
N GLY A 185 56.89 58.03 12.41
CA GLY A 185 56.37 59.30 12.93
C GLY A 185 55.41 60.04 12.01
N LEU A 186 55.15 59.54 10.79
CA LEU A 186 54.18 60.17 9.89
C LEU A 186 52.72 59.97 10.33
N THR A 187 52.44 58.94 11.16
CA THR A 187 51.08 58.57 11.58
C THR A 187 50.77 58.56 13.08
N PRO A 188 51.71 58.64 14.06
CA PRO A 188 51.36 58.82 15.46
C PRO A 188 51.19 60.32 15.76
N GLY A 189 49.95 60.82 15.67
CA GLY A 189 49.61 62.21 16.00
C GLY A 189 48.82 62.94 14.92
N LEU A 190 48.62 62.35 13.74
CA LEU A 190 47.66 62.87 12.77
C LEU A 190 46.24 62.60 13.30
N ALA A 191 45.48 63.65 13.56
CA ALA A 191 44.09 63.53 13.97
C ALA A 191 43.28 62.88 12.83
N PRO A 192 42.29 62.02 13.14
CA PRO A 192 41.37 61.54 12.12
C PRO A 192 40.61 62.73 11.54
N VAL A 193 40.93 63.10 10.30
CA VAL A 193 40.21 64.12 9.54
C VAL A 193 38.89 63.49 9.10
N ASP A 194 37.78 64.04 9.59
CA ASP A 194 36.44 63.67 9.11
C ASP A 194 36.16 64.38 7.78
N MET A 195 35.33 63.80 6.91
CA MET A 195 35.02 64.37 5.59
C MET A 195 34.35 65.75 5.63
N SER A 196 33.97 66.24 6.82
CA SER A 196 33.45 67.59 7.06
C SER A 196 34.52 68.66 7.23
N ASP A 197 35.78 68.29 7.51
CA ASP A 197 36.89 69.25 7.70
C ASP A 197 37.53 69.71 6.37
N GLU A 198 37.24 69.03 5.25
CA GLU A 198 37.79 69.38 3.92
C GLU A 198 36.94 70.42 3.14
N GLU A 199 35.76 70.81 3.65
CA GLU A 199 34.83 71.68 2.93
C GLU A 199 34.80 73.15 3.42
N GLU A 200 35.60 73.55 4.41
CA GLU A 200 35.66 74.95 4.87
C GLU A 200 36.92 75.67 4.35
N SER A 201 36.82 76.20 3.13
CA SER A 201 37.84 77.04 2.50
C SER A 201 37.94 78.39 3.21
N SER A 202 39.05 78.63 3.92
CA SER A 202 39.39 79.93 4.52
C SER A 202 39.82 80.93 3.44
N GLU A 203 38.91 81.78 3.01
CA GLU A 203 39.12 82.87 2.05
C GLU A 203 38.63 84.17 2.72
N GLU A 204 39.56 84.99 3.23
CA GLU A 204 39.42 86.46 3.42
C GLU A 204 40.68 87.05 4.12
N GLU A 205 41.74 87.30 3.35
CA GLU A 205 42.74 88.35 3.62
C GLU A 205 43.28 88.83 2.26
N GLU A 206 42.67 89.91 1.72
CA GLU A 206 43.28 90.93 0.84
C GLU A 206 42.16 91.86 0.31
N GLU A 207 41.82 92.90 1.06
CA GLU A 207 41.09 94.06 0.52
C GLU A 207 42.08 95.04 -0.12
N GLU A 208 41.76 95.38 -1.36
CA GLU A 208 42.49 96.13 -2.36
C GLU A 208 42.90 97.55 -1.96
N MET A 209 44.06 97.95 -2.50
CA MET A 209 44.37 99.35 -2.77
C MET A 209 43.36 99.94 -3.78
N GLU A 210 42.76 101.09 -3.48
CA GLU A 210 42.42 102.09 -4.50
C GLU A 210 42.25 103.50 -3.90
N ASN A 211 43.32 104.31 -4.04
CA ASN A 211 43.45 105.77 -4.27
C ASN A 211 44.56 106.43 -3.45
#